data_AF-A0A317PEB1-F1
#
_entry.id   AF-A0A317PEB1-F1
#
_cell.length_a   1.000
_cell.length_b   1.000
_cell.length_c   1.000
_cell.angle_alpha   90.00
_cell.angle_beta   90.00
_cell.angle_gamma   90.00
#
_symmetry.space_group_name_H-M   'P 1'
#
loop_
_entity.id
_entity.type
_entity.pdbx_description
1 polymer ?
#
loop_
_entity_poly.entity_id
_entity_poly.type
_entity_poly.pdbx_seq_one_letter_code
_entity_poly.pdbx_strand_id
1 'polypeptide(L)'
;SESGGDPSVNSTTDPSGKKPSCQVAGQPDNTPEDPATAVLEHFNQVTKSSYRDGKTTMGYIRGRLADMFTAEDLIRVTDYATAKWLDDPKMCDYLRPKTLFGPENFQEYHQKALKWDEAGRPACINGKWQIPGAISPTGRVDTFKGSYAGTDYSQVPEGFRS
;
A
#
# COMPACT_ATOMS: atom_id res chain seq x y z
N SER A 1 -52.46 1.42 -57.10
CA SER A 1 -51.47 0.93 -56.13
C SER A 1 -50.53 0.00 -56.89
N GLU A 2 -49.59 0.52 -57.68
CA GLU A 2 -48.22 0.94 -57.26
C GLU A 2 -47.51 -0.20 -56.51
N SER A 3 -46.67 -0.99 -57.17
CA SER A 3 -45.24 -0.73 -57.54
C SER A 3 -44.35 -0.79 -56.29
N GLY A 4 -43.56 -1.85 -56.11
CA GLY A 4 -42.14 -1.88 -56.47
C GLY A 4 -41.33 -1.89 -55.16
N GLY A 5 -40.52 -2.90 -54.85
CA GLY A 5 -39.17 -3.07 -55.37
C GLY A 5 -38.21 -3.03 -54.18
N ASP A 6 -37.66 -4.18 -53.84
CA ASP A 6 -36.68 -4.41 -52.77
C ASP A 6 -35.33 -3.73 -53.11
N PRO A 7 -34.75 -2.86 -52.25
CA PRO A 7 -33.41 -2.37 -52.48
C PRO A 7 -32.36 -3.25 -51.77
N SER A 8 -31.75 -4.14 -52.56
CA SER A 8 -30.39 -4.63 -52.35
C SER A 8 -29.39 -3.56 -52.78
N VAL A 9 -28.59 -3.03 -51.84
CA VAL A 9 -27.39 -2.20 -52.09
C VAL A 9 -26.34 -2.58 -51.03
N ASN A 10 -25.40 -3.48 -51.36
CA ASN A 10 -24.08 -3.29 -51.97
C ASN A 10 -22.95 -2.95 -50.98
N SER A 11 -21.87 -3.72 -51.10
CA SER A 11 -20.66 -3.69 -50.29
C SER A 11 -19.72 -2.53 -50.64
N THR A 12 -18.82 -2.26 -49.69
CA THR A 12 -17.46 -1.70 -49.87
C THR A 12 -17.39 -0.18 -50.05
N THR A 13 -16.67 0.52 -49.17
CA THR A 13 -15.36 1.16 -49.48
C THR A 13 -14.74 1.76 -48.20
N ASP A 14 -13.58 1.25 -47.79
CA ASP A 14 -12.55 2.00 -47.03
C ASP A 14 -11.54 2.54 -48.06
N PRO A 15 -11.10 3.81 -47.91
CA PRO A 15 -9.65 3.99 -47.77
C PRO A 15 -9.30 5.09 -46.76
N SER A 16 -8.55 4.69 -45.73
CA SER A 16 -7.33 5.34 -45.22
C SER A 16 -7.10 6.84 -45.54
N GLY A 17 -6.98 7.66 -44.48
CA GLY A 17 -6.04 8.78 -44.49
C GLY A 17 -6.47 10.07 -43.79
N LYS A 18 -6.10 10.21 -42.51
CA LYS A 18 -5.30 11.33 -41.92
C LYS A 18 -5.50 11.39 -40.40
N LYS A 19 -4.47 10.95 -39.68
CA LYS A 19 -4.25 11.26 -38.26
C LYS A 19 -4.16 12.78 -38.07
N PRO A 20 -4.96 13.42 -37.21
CA PRO A 20 -4.44 14.55 -36.46
C PRO A 20 -3.51 13.97 -35.38
N SER A 21 -2.22 14.19 -35.62
CA SER A 21 -1.12 13.97 -34.68
C SER A 21 -1.52 14.50 -33.30
N CYS A 22 -1.34 13.63 -32.29
CA CYS A 22 -1.51 13.93 -30.88
C CYS A 22 -0.66 15.16 -30.54
N GLN A 23 -1.30 16.30 -30.33
CA GLN A 23 -0.69 17.35 -29.52
C GLN A 23 -0.84 16.91 -28.07
N VAL A 24 0.16 16.15 -27.61
CA VAL A 24 0.48 16.03 -26.19
C VAL A 24 0.80 17.45 -25.72
N ALA A 25 -0.20 18.10 -25.11
CA ALA A 25 0.03 19.31 -24.34
C ALA A 25 0.77 18.89 -23.07
N GLY A 26 2.10 18.92 -23.14
CA GLY A 26 2.96 18.89 -21.97
C GLY A 26 2.83 20.20 -21.23
N GLN A 27 1.96 20.25 -20.23
CA GLN A 27 2.12 21.18 -19.12
C GLN A 27 2.17 20.34 -17.84
N PRO A 28 3.24 20.44 -17.02
CA PRO A 28 3.13 20.04 -15.62
C PRO A 28 2.21 21.09 -14.99
N ASP A 29 0.94 20.71 -14.87
CA ASP A 29 -0.05 21.46 -14.15
C ASP A 29 0.45 21.55 -12.72
N ASN A 30 0.88 22.74 -12.28
CA ASN A 30 1.25 23.00 -10.89
C ASN A 30 -0.03 23.12 -10.04
N THR A 31 -0.91 22.15 -10.20
CA THR A 31 -2.04 21.91 -9.33
C THR A 31 -1.46 21.40 -8.02
N PRO A 32 -1.90 21.90 -6.84
CA PRO A 32 -1.52 21.30 -5.57
C PRO A 32 -1.79 19.80 -5.67
N GLU A 33 -0.73 18.99 -5.66
CA GLU A 33 -0.86 17.55 -5.85
C GLU A 33 -1.87 17.04 -4.82
N ASP A 34 -2.96 16.44 -5.31
CA ASP A 34 -3.99 15.84 -4.45
C ASP A 34 -3.27 14.90 -3.47
N PRO A 35 -3.38 15.09 -2.14
CA PRO A 35 -2.70 14.26 -1.17
C PRO A 35 -2.96 12.76 -1.39
N ALA A 36 -4.14 12.40 -1.88
CA ALA A 36 -4.46 11.02 -2.21
C ALA A 36 -3.67 10.49 -3.42
N THR A 37 -3.44 11.34 -4.43
CA THR A 37 -2.65 11.01 -5.62
C THR A 37 -1.18 10.82 -5.25
N ALA A 38 -0.62 11.71 -4.42
CA ALA A 38 0.74 11.57 -3.92
C ALA A 38 0.94 10.24 -3.16
N VAL A 39 -0.02 9.83 -2.33
CA VAL A 39 0.00 8.53 -1.66
C VAL A 39 -0.06 7.36 -2.66
N LEU A 40 -0.92 7.44 -3.68
CA LEU A 40 -1.04 6.38 -4.69
C LEU A 40 0.24 6.23 -5.52
N GLU A 41 0.85 7.34 -5.93
CA GLU A 41 2.10 7.36 -6.69
C GLU A 41 3.25 6.76 -5.87
N HIS A 42 3.42 7.20 -4.63
CA HIS A 42 4.40 6.64 -3.71
C HIS A 42 4.19 5.15 -3.50
N PHE A 43 2.94 4.74 -3.24
CA PHE A 43 2.57 3.33 -3.07
C PHE A 43 3.05 2.50 -4.25
N ASN A 44 2.68 2.89 -5.47
CA ASN A 44 3.07 2.17 -6.68
C ASN A 44 4.59 2.11 -6.85
N GLN A 45 5.28 3.22 -6.57
CA GLN A 45 6.74 3.31 -6.69
C GLN A 45 7.43 2.30 -5.75
N VAL A 46 7.08 2.27 -4.47
CA VAL A 46 7.80 1.44 -3.49
C VAL A 46 7.37 -0.03 -3.52
N THR A 47 6.12 -0.33 -3.84
CA THR A 47 5.63 -1.72 -3.95
C THR A 47 5.84 -2.32 -5.35
N LYS A 48 6.46 -1.59 -6.28
CA LYS A 48 6.65 -1.99 -7.70
C LYS A 48 5.33 -2.39 -8.37
N SER A 49 4.25 -1.69 -8.02
CA SER A 49 2.89 -1.95 -8.50
C SER A 49 2.41 -0.89 -9.48
N SER A 50 1.23 -1.10 -10.09
CA SER A 50 0.65 -0.20 -11.09
C SER A 50 -0.85 0.04 -10.87
N TYR A 51 -1.25 0.31 -9.61
CA TYR A 51 -2.63 0.66 -9.29
C TYR A 51 -3.00 2.00 -9.94
N ARG A 52 -4.17 2.05 -10.57
CA ARG A 52 -4.69 3.26 -11.20
C ARG A 52 -5.51 4.08 -10.20
N ASP A 53 -5.68 5.37 -10.51
CA ASP A 53 -6.68 6.23 -9.88
C ASP A 53 -8.09 5.71 -10.24
N GLY A 54 -8.56 4.76 -9.43
CA GLY A 54 -9.86 4.15 -9.54
C GLY A 54 -10.63 4.29 -8.23
N LYS A 55 -11.95 4.34 -8.33
CA LYS A 55 -12.88 4.55 -7.21
C LYS A 55 -12.55 3.69 -5.98
N THR A 56 -12.24 2.41 -6.19
CA THR A 56 -11.95 1.47 -5.10
C THR A 56 -10.61 1.77 -4.43
N THR A 57 -9.52 1.90 -5.19
CA THR A 57 -8.18 2.18 -4.66
C THR A 57 -8.14 3.52 -3.94
N MET A 58 -8.64 4.58 -4.59
CA MET A 58 -8.69 5.90 -3.99
C MET A 58 -9.67 5.97 -2.83
N GLY A 59 -10.73 5.16 -2.85
CA GLY A 59 -11.66 5.07 -1.73
C GLY A 59 -10.98 4.63 -0.44
N TYR A 60 -10.03 3.68 -0.51
CA TYR A 60 -9.24 3.30 0.65
C TYR A 60 -8.34 4.46 1.14
N ILE A 61 -7.62 5.12 0.24
CA ILE A 61 -6.70 6.21 0.55
C ILE A 61 -7.45 7.42 1.13
N ARG A 62 -8.42 7.95 0.38
CA ARG A 62 -9.25 9.09 0.79
C ARG A 62 -10.05 8.80 2.05
N GLY A 63 -10.47 7.54 2.26
CA GLY A 63 -11.11 7.12 3.49
C GLY A 63 -10.22 7.31 4.72
N ARG A 64 -8.91 7.07 4.63
CA ARG A 64 -8.00 7.34 5.76
C ARG A 64 -7.75 8.83 5.94
N LEU A 65 -7.65 9.60 4.85
CA LEU A 65 -7.52 11.06 4.92
C LEU A 65 -8.75 11.72 5.58
N ALA A 66 -9.95 11.18 5.33
CA ALA A 66 -11.17 11.63 6.00
C ALA A 66 -11.21 11.28 7.49
N ASP A 67 -10.51 10.22 7.91
CA ASP A 67 -10.37 9.79 9.30
C ASP A 67 -9.26 10.55 10.04
N MET A 68 -8.91 11.77 9.58
CA MET A 68 -7.93 12.68 10.18
C MET A 68 -6.47 12.21 10.14
N PHE A 69 -6.13 11.22 9.31
CA PHE A 69 -4.74 10.85 9.04
C PHE A 69 -4.16 11.68 7.90
N THR A 70 -2.84 11.87 7.88
CA THR A 70 -2.17 12.66 6.83
C THR A 70 -1.63 11.76 5.70
N ALA A 71 -1.29 12.37 4.55
CA ALA A 71 -0.62 11.64 3.48
C ALA A 71 0.70 11.00 3.94
N GLU A 72 1.45 11.71 4.80
CA GLU A 72 2.70 11.20 5.40
C GLU A 72 2.44 9.97 6.27
N ASP A 73 1.31 9.89 6.97
CA ASP A 73 0.94 8.70 7.74
C ASP A 73 0.72 7.47 6.84
N LEU A 74 0.00 7.65 5.72
CA LEU A 74 -0.24 6.57 4.76
C LEU A 74 1.05 6.15 4.04
N ILE A 75 1.89 7.12 3.68
CA ILE A 75 3.23 6.89 3.12
C ILE A 75 4.08 6.07 4.11
N ARG A 76 4.11 6.46 5.39
CA ARG A 76 4.86 5.73 6.43
C ARG A 76 4.36 4.30 6.61
N VAL A 77 3.05 4.07 6.58
CA VAL A 77 2.46 2.71 6.61
C VAL A 77 2.92 1.88 5.41
N THR A 78 2.95 2.50 4.23
CA THR A 78 3.40 1.85 2.98
C THR A 78 4.88 1.48 3.08
N ASP A 79 5.73 2.40 3.52
CA ASP A 79 7.16 2.14 3.72
C ASP A 79 7.40 0.99 4.70
N TYR A 80 6.71 1.01 5.85
CA TYR A 80 6.81 -0.04 6.86
C TYR A 80 6.42 -1.41 6.28
N ALA A 81 5.28 -1.50 5.61
CA ALA A 81 4.79 -2.75 5.04
C ALA A 81 5.73 -3.26 3.94
N THR A 82 6.20 -2.36 3.07
CA THR A 82 7.15 -2.67 1.99
C THR A 82 8.46 -3.20 2.57
N ALA A 83 9.03 -2.52 3.57
CA ALA A 83 10.24 -2.96 4.25
C ALA A 83 10.07 -4.35 4.90
N LYS A 84 8.84 -4.70 5.32
CA LYS A 84 8.55 -5.98 5.97
C LYS A 84 8.36 -7.13 4.97
N TRP A 85 7.72 -6.87 3.82
CA TRP A 85 7.12 -7.92 3.00
C TRP A 85 7.54 -7.92 1.54
N LEU A 86 8.14 -6.86 1.00
CA LEU A 86 8.45 -6.78 -0.43
C LEU A 86 9.36 -7.93 -0.88
N ASP A 87 10.36 -8.27 -0.07
CA ASP A 87 11.32 -9.34 -0.36
C ASP A 87 10.91 -10.71 0.21
N ASP A 88 9.71 -10.81 0.82
CA ASP A 88 9.14 -12.08 1.28
C ASP A 88 8.22 -12.66 0.19
N PRO A 89 8.58 -13.79 -0.47
CA PRO A 89 7.81 -14.35 -1.58
C PRO A 89 6.37 -14.76 -1.23
N LYS A 90 6.05 -14.93 0.06
CA LYS A 90 4.69 -15.29 0.50
C LYS A 90 3.89 -14.06 0.88
N MET A 91 4.55 -13.01 1.35
CA MET A 91 3.88 -11.86 1.93
C MET A 91 3.76 -10.67 0.96
N CYS A 92 4.60 -10.61 -0.08
CA CYS A 92 4.59 -9.49 -1.04
C CYS A 92 3.22 -9.31 -1.75
N ASP A 93 2.48 -10.38 -2.02
CA ASP A 93 1.13 -10.34 -2.61
C ASP A 93 0.08 -9.59 -1.75
N TYR A 94 0.38 -9.36 -0.47
CA TYR A 94 -0.48 -8.62 0.45
C TYR A 94 -0.20 -7.11 0.45
N LEU A 95 0.80 -6.63 -0.29
CA LEU A 95 1.07 -5.20 -0.49
C LEU A 95 0.01 -4.58 -1.42
N ARG A 96 -1.20 -4.37 -0.88
CA ARG A 96 -2.37 -3.87 -1.60
C ARG A 96 -3.02 -2.72 -0.84
N PRO A 97 -3.60 -1.71 -1.52
CA PRO A 97 -4.31 -0.61 -0.87
C PRO A 97 -5.41 -1.10 0.08
N LYS A 98 -6.17 -2.12 -0.31
CA LYS A 98 -7.20 -2.75 0.56
C LYS A 98 -6.62 -3.28 1.88
N THR A 99 -5.44 -3.91 1.83
CA THR A 99 -4.83 -4.53 3.00
C THR A 99 -4.25 -3.48 3.93
N LEU A 100 -3.52 -2.50 3.40
CA LEU A 100 -2.85 -1.49 4.21
C LEU A 100 -3.79 -0.37 4.68
N PHE A 101 -4.69 0.09 3.81
CA PHE A 101 -5.58 1.25 4.05
C PHE A 101 -7.04 0.85 4.28
N GLY A 102 -7.31 -0.44 4.45
CA GLY A 102 -8.63 -0.90 4.90
C GLY A 102 -8.92 -0.40 6.31
N PRO A 103 -10.16 0.02 6.62
CA PRO A 103 -10.51 0.62 7.92
C PRO A 103 -10.20 -0.28 9.11
N GLU A 104 -10.36 -1.60 8.95
CA GLU A 104 -10.10 -2.59 10.00
C GLU A 104 -8.60 -2.76 10.33
N ASN A 105 -7.73 -2.49 9.35
CA ASN A 105 -6.31 -2.80 9.45
C ASN A 105 -5.43 -1.56 9.68
N PHE A 106 -5.86 -0.41 9.15
CA PHE A 106 -5.00 0.75 9.02
C PHE A 106 -4.44 1.23 10.36
N GLN A 107 -5.28 1.31 11.39
CA GLN A 107 -4.84 1.79 12.70
C GLN A 107 -3.74 0.91 13.30
N GLU A 108 -3.81 -0.41 13.12
CA GLU A 108 -2.77 -1.33 13.59
C GLU A 108 -1.45 -1.12 12.81
N TYR A 109 -1.52 -1.00 11.49
CA TYR A 109 -0.33 -0.73 10.68
C TYR A 109 0.27 0.64 10.97
N HIS A 110 -0.54 1.67 11.18
CA HIS A 110 -0.09 3.01 11.55
C HIS A 110 0.71 2.98 12.85
N GLN A 111 0.18 2.33 13.88
CA GLN A 111 0.88 2.18 15.17
C GLN A 111 2.20 1.39 15.05
N LYS A 112 2.23 0.34 14.22
CA LYS A 112 3.48 -0.41 13.95
C LYS A 112 4.48 0.44 13.17
N ALA A 113 4.01 1.20 12.19
CA ALA A 113 4.83 2.08 11.37
C ALA A 113 5.46 3.20 12.20
N LEU A 114 4.74 3.79 13.16
CA LEU A 114 5.30 4.77 14.10
C LEU A 114 6.47 4.18 14.91
N LYS A 115 6.27 3.01 15.52
CA LYS A 115 7.33 2.34 16.30
C LYS A 115 8.55 1.96 15.46
N TRP A 116 8.31 1.56 14.21
CA TRP A 116 9.37 1.25 13.25
C TRP A 116 10.15 2.51 12.84
N ASP A 117 9.46 3.63 12.63
CA ASP A 117 10.05 4.93 12.32
C ASP A 117 10.89 5.45 13.51
N GLU A 118 10.35 5.39 14.73
CA GLU A 118 11.05 5.71 15.99
C GLU A 118 12.29 4.84 16.22
N ALA A 119 12.25 3.58 15.79
CA ALA A 119 13.40 2.66 15.85
C ALA A 119 14.46 2.92 14.76
N GLY A 120 14.32 3.99 13.96
CA GLY A 120 15.26 4.36 12.90
C GLY A 120 15.07 3.56 11.62
N ARG A 121 13.85 3.09 11.34
CA ARG A 121 13.48 2.34 10.14
C ARG A 121 14.39 1.12 9.88
N PRO A 122 14.50 0.18 10.84
CA PRO A 122 15.34 -1.00 10.67
C PRO A 122 14.93 -1.82 9.44
N ALA A 123 15.91 -2.41 8.75
CA ALA A 123 15.66 -3.31 7.62
C ALA A 123 15.10 -4.66 8.11
N CYS A 124 14.15 -5.24 7.36
CA CYS A 124 13.70 -6.61 7.62
C CYS A 124 14.58 -7.58 6.81
N ILE A 125 15.36 -8.43 7.48
CA ILE A 125 16.16 -9.47 6.82
C ILE A 125 15.72 -10.82 7.37
N ASN A 126 15.33 -11.73 6.48
CA ASN A 126 14.82 -13.07 6.82
C ASN A 126 13.66 -13.03 7.85
N GLY A 127 12.75 -12.06 7.68
CA GLY A 127 11.59 -11.87 8.56
C GLY A 127 11.90 -11.24 9.92
N LYS A 128 13.13 -10.77 10.16
CA LYS A 128 13.55 -10.14 11.42
C LYS A 128 14.04 -8.71 11.20
N TRP A 129 13.57 -7.80 12.03
CA TRP A 129 14.04 -6.41 12.05
C TRP A 129 15.48 -6.32 12.57
N GLN A 130 16.37 -5.74 11.78
CA GLN A 130 17.76 -5.49 12.14
C GLN A 130 17.89 -4.06 12.66
N ILE A 131 17.95 -3.89 13.98
CA ILE A 131 18.09 -2.58 14.62
C ILE A 131 19.56 -2.14 14.50
N PRO A 132 19.87 -1.07 13.76
CA PRO A 132 21.24 -0.56 13.64
C PRO A 132 21.77 -0.18 15.03
N GLY A 133 22.90 -0.76 15.43
CA GLY A 133 23.53 -0.47 16.73
C GLY A 133 23.09 -1.37 17.88
N ALA A 134 22.09 -2.26 17.70
CA ALA A 134 21.84 -3.35 18.63
C ALA A 134 22.89 -4.46 18.42
N ILE A 135 24.06 -4.31 19.03
CA ILE A 135 24.99 -5.42 19.19
C ILE A 135 24.26 -6.49 20.01
N SER A 136 23.95 -7.63 19.37
CA SER A 136 23.40 -8.81 20.05
C SER A 136 24.35 -9.25 21.18
N PRO A 137 24.03 -9.06 22.47
CA PRO A 137 24.95 -9.41 23.55
C PRO A 137 24.72 -10.88 23.91
N THR A 138 25.40 -11.77 23.19
CA THR A 138 25.92 -13.13 23.59
C THR A 138 26.01 -14.11 22.42
N GLY A 139 25.92 -13.73 21.15
CA GLY A 139 25.58 -14.75 20.12
C GLY A 139 24.24 -15.46 20.42
N ARG A 140 23.45 -14.92 21.37
CA ARG A 140 22.04 -15.20 21.56
C ARG A 140 21.31 -13.88 21.33
N VAL A 141 20.47 -13.89 20.30
CA VAL A 141 19.62 -12.78 19.88
C VAL A 141 18.43 -12.69 20.83
N ASP A 142 18.50 -11.80 21.82
CA ASP A 142 17.32 -11.48 22.63
C ASP A 142 16.39 -10.57 21.83
N THR A 143 15.40 -11.23 21.25
CA THR A 143 14.16 -10.66 20.73
C THR A 143 13.49 -9.78 21.78
N PHE A 144 13.08 -8.59 21.35
CA PHE A 144 11.88 -7.86 21.80
C PHE A 144 11.41 -8.23 23.21
N LYS A 145 11.79 -7.42 24.20
CA LYS A 145 11.37 -7.57 25.61
C LYS A 145 9.85 -7.41 25.70
N GLY A 146 9.11 -8.50 25.54
CA GLY A 146 7.72 -8.58 25.94
C GLY A 146 7.63 -8.20 27.42
N SER A 147 6.69 -7.33 27.78
CA SER A 147 6.60 -6.72 29.11
C SER A 147 6.17 -7.69 30.24
N TYR A 148 6.41 -8.99 30.05
CA TYR A 148 6.10 -10.08 30.98
C TYR A 148 7.36 -10.78 31.51
N ALA A 149 8.55 -10.45 31.00
CA ALA A 149 9.83 -10.95 31.53
C ALA A 149 10.17 -10.25 32.86
N GLY A 150 9.49 -10.64 33.93
CA GLY A 150 9.66 -10.09 35.28
C GLY A 150 8.45 -10.27 36.21
N THR A 151 7.33 -10.80 35.71
CA THR A 151 6.17 -11.08 36.55
C THR A 151 6.44 -12.31 37.42
N ASP A 152 6.50 -12.11 38.73
CA ASP A 152 6.57 -13.19 39.71
C ASP A 152 5.20 -13.88 39.82
N TYR A 153 5.05 -15.02 39.16
CA TYR A 153 3.84 -15.86 39.18
C TYR A 153 3.73 -16.73 40.44
N SER A 154 4.64 -16.60 41.42
CA SER A 154 4.57 -17.33 42.69
C SER A 154 3.30 -17.03 43.49
N GLN A 155 2.62 -15.92 43.20
CA GLN A 155 1.40 -15.49 43.87
C GLN A 155 0.11 -15.96 43.17
N VAL A 156 0.19 -16.72 42.07
CA VAL A 156 -1.03 -17.22 41.39
C VAL A 156 -1.61 -18.40 42.17
N PRO A 157 -2.89 -18.32 42.61
CA PRO A 157 -3.58 -19.43 43.27
C PRO A 157 -3.61 -20.70 42.39
N GLU A 158 -3.56 -21.86 43.04
CA GLU A 158 -3.41 -23.21 42.43
C GLU A 158 -4.39 -23.52 41.27
N GLY A 159 -5.50 -22.79 41.15
CA GLY A 159 -6.52 -23.02 40.12
C GLY A 159 -6.34 -22.31 38.78
N PHE A 160 -5.32 -21.46 38.61
CA PHE A 160 -5.15 -20.61 37.41
C PHE A 160 -3.85 -20.85 36.65
N ARG A 161 -3.15 -21.94 36.92
CA ARG A 161 -1.93 -22.33 36.17
C ARG A 161 -2.35 -23.22 35.00
N SER A 162 -2.08 -22.80 33.77
CA SER A 162 -2.19 -23.62 32.53
C SER A 162 -0.82 -23.85 31.94
#